data_AF-A0A7V2FYH7-F1
#
_entry.id   AF-A0A7V2FYH7-F1
#
_cell.length_a   1.000
_cell.length_b   1.000
_cell.length_c   1.000
_cell.angle_alpha   90.00
_cell.angle_beta   90.00
_cell.angle_gamma   90.00
#
_symmetry.space_group_name_H-M   'P 1'
#
loop_
_entity.id
_entity.type
_entity.pdbx_description
1 polymer ?
#
loop_
_entity_poly.entity_id
_entity_poly.type
_entity_poly.pdbx_seq_one_letter_code
_entity_poly.pdbx_strand_id
1 'polypeptide(L)'
;TDLGDPRARTVLLEKLLFFIPALAFAAVAPLAQVHTQAMLSLRDYGVPPRIAQMCYGLVFYLRKTAAPLGLSPLYELHAGVQLTNPPFLYSALAVGVITVSLFLLRRRWPAGLAAWACYALILMPVSGLVQNGPQITADRYSYLSCLPWALLIGAGLVAVAAARVVTDSRLAALLLGAACLGTGAAAALTHSQSKIWQDSVSLWTRAVAVEPRSIVGNLNLGRAYYLMGRDDLAAEHYRRSLQAKPTHLEALFNLANAMNRAGRPGLAIEYYRRALLVEPGYASAYMNLGLVQYSLGHHADALVNLREAARLELSKIKALNIHPFNNLAWALATCPDTSLRNGVEAVQIAERACAIAGRPDAGLLNTLAAAYAQAGRFDDAVRTARRAVQLARAAGKESLAGLIDRCVALYESRQPYRE
;
A
#
# COMPACT_ATOMS: atom_id res chain seq x y z
N THR A 1 31.66 16.64 -31.90
CA THR A 1 32.46 16.51 -30.67
C THR A 1 33.47 15.43 -30.93
N ASP A 2 34.72 15.83 -31.08
CA ASP A 2 35.80 14.91 -31.41
C ASP A 2 36.18 14.13 -30.15
N LEU A 3 36.03 12.80 -30.18
CA LEU A 3 36.35 11.91 -29.05
C LEU A 3 37.88 11.87 -28.75
N GLY A 4 38.67 12.61 -29.54
CA GLY A 4 40.10 12.85 -29.34
C GLY A 4 40.44 13.99 -28.36
N ASP A 5 39.49 14.84 -27.94
CA ASP A 5 39.78 15.95 -27.01
C ASP A 5 40.10 15.42 -25.59
N PRO A 6 41.29 15.71 -25.03
CA PRO A 6 41.66 15.31 -23.67
C PRO A 6 40.65 15.74 -22.61
N ARG A 7 40.02 16.91 -22.77
CA ARG A 7 38.99 17.39 -21.83
C ARG A 7 37.73 16.54 -21.87
N ALA A 8 37.33 16.08 -23.06
CA ALA A 8 36.19 15.19 -23.21
C ALA A 8 36.45 13.83 -22.56
N ARG A 9 37.68 13.31 -22.65
CA ARG A 9 38.08 12.05 -21.98
C ARG A 9 38.04 12.16 -20.46
N THR A 10 38.53 13.26 -19.88
CA THR A 10 38.46 13.47 -18.42
C THR A 10 37.02 13.53 -17.94
N VAL A 11 36.15 14.27 -18.63
CA VAL A 11 34.72 14.33 -18.29
C VAL A 11 34.06 12.95 -18.41
N LEU A 12 34.39 12.16 -19.43
CA LEU A 12 33.89 10.79 -19.58
C LEU A 12 34.33 9.88 -18.42
N LEU A 13 35.60 9.95 -18.02
CA LEU A 13 36.14 9.19 -16.89
C LEU A 13 35.47 9.58 -15.57
N GLU A 14 35.25 10.87 -15.32
CA GLU A 14 34.50 11.33 -14.16
C GLU A 14 33.06 10.80 -14.15
N LYS A 15 32.38 10.79 -15.31
CA LYS A 15 31.01 10.27 -15.41
C LYS A 15 30.94 8.75 -15.28
N LEU A 16 31.95 8.01 -15.74
CA LEU A 16 32.02 6.56 -15.58
C LEU A 16 31.98 6.13 -14.11
N LEU A 17 32.62 6.91 -13.21
CA LEU A 17 32.61 6.65 -11.77
C LEU A 17 31.20 6.70 -11.17
N PHE A 18 30.30 7.53 -11.72
CA PHE A 18 28.89 7.58 -11.31
C PHE A 18 28.01 6.58 -12.06
N PHE A 19 28.38 6.25 -13.29
CA PHE A 19 27.63 5.32 -14.13
C PHE A 19 27.71 3.88 -13.63
N ILE A 20 28.88 3.43 -13.16
CA ILE A 20 29.06 2.05 -12.68
C ILE A 20 28.15 1.74 -11.46
N PRO A 21 28.14 2.56 -10.38
CA PRO A 21 27.20 2.37 -9.28
C PRO A 21 25.74 2.49 -9.73
N ALA A 22 25.42 3.44 -10.61
CA ALA A 22 24.06 3.59 -11.12
C ALA A 22 23.57 2.34 -11.87
N LEU A 23 24.44 1.70 -12.67
CA LEU A 23 24.15 0.47 -13.38
C LEU A 23 23.97 -0.72 -12.41
N ALA A 24 24.81 -0.78 -11.35
CA ALA A 24 24.65 -1.77 -10.29
C ALA A 24 23.31 -1.61 -9.55
N PHE A 25 22.94 -0.39 -9.16
CA PHE A 25 21.63 -0.12 -8.54
C PHE A 25 20.47 -0.39 -9.50
N ALA A 26 20.61 -0.09 -10.79
CA ALA A 26 19.62 -0.40 -11.80
C ALA A 26 19.40 -1.91 -11.98
N ALA A 27 20.42 -2.74 -11.73
CA ALA A 27 20.30 -4.21 -11.74
C ALA A 27 19.71 -4.76 -10.42
N VAL A 28 20.09 -4.19 -9.28
CA VAL A 28 19.62 -4.63 -7.95
C VAL A 28 18.16 -4.23 -7.69
N ALA A 29 17.73 -3.06 -8.15
CA ALA A 29 16.39 -2.53 -7.85
C ALA A 29 15.25 -3.43 -8.38
N PRO A 30 15.27 -3.95 -9.62
CA PRO A 30 14.28 -4.92 -10.10
C PRO A 30 14.30 -6.21 -9.28
N LEU A 31 15.49 -6.73 -8.91
CA LEU A 31 15.61 -7.95 -8.10
C LEU A 31 14.93 -7.76 -6.74
N ALA A 32 15.20 -6.64 -6.06
CA ALA A 32 14.55 -6.30 -4.79
C ALA A 32 13.03 -6.11 -4.92
N GLN A 33 12.56 -5.52 -6.02
CA GLN A 33 11.13 -5.30 -6.27
C GLN A 33 10.38 -6.59 -6.64
N VAL A 34 11.01 -7.52 -7.35
CA VAL A 34 10.44 -8.84 -7.64
C VAL A 34 10.25 -9.63 -6.34
N HIS A 35 11.20 -9.55 -5.41
CA HIS A 35 11.08 -10.20 -4.10
C HIS A 35 9.95 -9.63 -3.22
N THR A 36 9.50 -8.39 -3.49
CA THR A 36 8.42 -7.73 -2.76
C THR A 36 7.08 -7.77 -3.49
N GLN A 37 7.00 -8.43 -4.67
CA GLN A 37 5.83 -8.42 -5.56
C GLN A 37 5.29 -7.02 -5.90
N ALA A 38 6.13 -5.98 -5.76
CA ALA A 38 5.73 -4.60 -6.00
C ALA A 38 5.72 -4.24 -7.50
N MET A 39 6.34 -5.07 -8.33
CA MET A 39 6.48 -4.86 -9.77
C MET A 39 5.67 -5.89 -10.55
N LEU A 40 4.89 -5.42 -11.53
CA LEU A 40 4.23 -6.33 -12.47
C LEU A 40 5.30 -7.01 -13.33
N SER A 41 5.21 -8.32 -13.52
CA SER A 41 6.18 -9.06 -14.33
C SER A 41 5.99 -8.76 -15.83
N LEU A 42 6.99 -9.06 -16.65
CA LEU A 42 6.83 -9.01 -18.12
C LEU A 42 5.77 -9.98 -18.63
N ARG A 43 5.51 -11.06 -17.89
CA ARG A 43 4.51 -12.08 -18.24
C ARG A 43 3.09 -11.58 -17.99
N ASP A 44 2.88 -10.85 -16.90
CA ASP A 44 1.56 -10.32 -16.52
C ASP A 44 1.24 -9.00 -17.22
N TYR A 45 2.27 -8.22 -17.53
CA TYR A 45 2.17 -6.93 -18.20
C TYR A 45 3.21 -6.85 -19.31
N GLY A 46 2.79 -7.24 -20.52
CA GLY A 46 3.65 -7.40 -21.69
C GLY A 46 4.32 -6.11 -22.18
N VAL A 47 5.22 -6.25 -23.16
CA VAL A 47 6.02 -5.12 -23.67
C VAL A 47 5.18 -4.01 -24.35
N PRO A 48 4.18 -4.31 -25.21
CA PRO A 48 3.42 -3.25 -25.88
C PRO A 48 2.64 -2.33 -24.91
N PRO A 49 1.93 -2.85 -23.88
CA PRO A 49 1.34 -2.02 -22.83
C PRO A 49 2.36 -1.14 -22.09
N ARG A 50 3.56 -1.66 -21.80
CA ARG A 50 4.63 -0.88 -21.15
C ARG A 50 5.11 0.28 -22.00
N ILE A 51 5.29 0.06 -23.31
CA ILE A 51 5.66 1.11 -24.27
C ILE A 51 4.54 2.15 -24.37
N ALA A 52 3.28 1.70 -24.51
CA ALA A 52 2.11 2.57 -24.56
C ALA A 52 2.05 3.47 -23.31
N GLN A 53 2.21 2.88 -22.13
CA GLN A 53 2.24 3.59 -20.86
C GLN A 53 3.44 4.53 -20.74
N MET A 54 4.63 4.12 -21.18
CA MET A 54 5.81 5.00 -21.19
C MET A 54 5.54 6.24 -22.03
N CYS A 55 5.06 6.08 -23.26
CA CYS A 55 4.72 7.20 -24.14
C CYS A 55 3.65 8.10 -23.51
N TYR A 56 2.60 7.51 -22.94
CA TYR A 56 1.58 8.24 -22.19
C TYR A 56 2.18 9.03 -21.03
N GLY A 57 3.05 8.41 -20.23
CA GLY A 57 3.74 9.05 -19.12
C GLY A 57 4.57 10.25 -19.56
N LEU A 58 5.35 10.12 -20.63
CA LEU A 58 6.19 11.22 -21.14
C LEU A 58 5.35 12.44 -21.55
N VAL A 59 4.21 12.23 -22.21
CA VAL A 59 3.31 13.32 -22.61
C VAL A 59 2.53 13.86 -21.41
N PHE A 60 2.06 12.96 -20.53
CA PHE A 60 1.33 13.30 -19.32
C PHE A 60 2.15 14.25 -18.43
N TYR A 61 3.39 13.89 -18.12
CA TYR A 61 4.24 14.70 -17.26
C TYR A 61 4.68 16.01 -17.92
N LEU A 62 4.85 16.04 -19.24
CA LEU A 62 5.14 17.27 -19.96
C LEU A 62 3.96 18.25 -19.83
N ARG A 63 2.73 17.76 -20.04
CA ARG A 63 1.50 18.53 -19.84
C ARG A 63 1.35 18.99 -18.40
N LYS A 64 1.59 18.13 -17.40
CA LYS A 64 1.48 18.48 -15.98
C LYS A 64 2.57 19.44 -15.51
N THR A 65 3.74 19.42 -16.14
CA THR A 65 4.82 20.39 -15.88
C THR A 65 4.44 21.76 -16.43
N ALA A 66 3.81 21.83 -17.60
CA ALA A 66 3.34 23.09 -18.19
C ALA A 66 2.07 23.63 -17.51
N ALA A 67 1.15 22.75 -17.12
CA ALA A 67 -0.12 23.06 -16.48
C ALA A 67 -0.43 22.06 -15.36
N PRO A 68 0.00 22.32 -14.11
CA PRO A 68 -0.16 21.43 -12.95
C PRO A 68 -1.59 21.50 -12.38
N LEU A 69 -2.58 21.25 -13.23
CA LEU A 69 -4.01 21.30 -12.89
C LEU A 69 -4.59 19.90 -12.80
N GLY A 70 -5.65 19.73 -12.00
CA GLY A 70 -6.36 18.46 -11.92
C GLY A 70 -5.50 17.32 -11.39
N LEU A 71 -4.63 17.62 -10.42
CA LEU A 71 -3.72 16.67 -9.81
C LEU A 71 -4.50 15.64 -8.96
N SER A 72 -4.07 14.38 -9.06
CA SER A 72 -4.52 13.22 -8.30
C SER A 72 -3.31 12.53 -7.66
N PRO A 73 -3.38 12.16 -6.37
CA PRO A 73 -2.34 11.36 -5.71
C PRO A 73 -2.04 10.03 -6.43
N LEU A 74 -3.05 9.49 -7.13
CA LEU A 74 -2.97 8.23 -7.87
C LEU A 74 -3.75 8.34 -9.19
N TYR A 75 -3.14 7.92 -10.29
CA TYR A 75 -3.86 7.60 -11.53
C TYR A 75 -3.72 6.10 -11.73
N GLU A 76 -4.81 5.37 -11.55
CA GLU A 76 -4.78 3.91 -11.52
C GLU A 76 -4.49 3.31 -12.91
N LEU A 77 -3.71 2.23 -12.91
CA LEU A 77 -3.43 1.41 -14.07
C LEU A 77 -4.64 0.51 -14.33
N HIS A 78 -5.38 0.85 -15.38
CA HIS A 78 -6.56 0.09 -15.79
C HIS A 78 -6.15 -1.18 -16.57
N ALA A 79 -6.95 -2.24 -16.43
CA ALA A 79 -6.88 -3.38 -17.33
C ALA A 79 -7.27 -2.90 -18.75
N GLY A 80 -6.34 -2.99 -19.70
CA GLY A 80 -6.57 -2.55 -21.08
C GLY A 80 -5.67 -1.43 -21.60
N VAL A 81 -4.49 -1.22 -21.02
CA VAL A 81 -3.47 -0.39 -21.68
C VAL A 81 -3.05 -1.05 -22.99
N GLN A 82 -3.51 -0.49 -24.10
CA GLN A 82 -3.19 -0.91 -25.45
C GLN A 82 -2.74 0.29 -26.26
N LEU A 83 -1.75 0.10 -27.13
CA LEU A 83 -1.23 1.16 -27.98
C LEU A 83 -2.29 1.70 -28.96
N THR A 84 -3.28 0.88 -29.30
CA THR A 84 -4.42 1.21 -30.18
C THR A 84 -5.44 2.14 -29.53
N ASN A 85 -5.50 2.18 -28.20
CA ASN A 85 -6.45 3.05 -27.50
C ASN A 85 -6.05 4.53 -27.71
N PRO A 86 -7.00 5.42 -28.02
CA PRO A 86 -6.71 6.81 -28.39
C PRO A 86 -5.70 7.56 -27.50
N PRO A 87 -5.81 7.56 -26.14
CA PRO A 87 -4.87 8.32 -25.30
C PRO A 87 -3.42 7.83 -25.43
N PHE A 88 -3.22 6.52 -25.65
CA PHE A 88 -1.89 5.94 -25.80
C PHE A 88 -1.35 6.14 -27.21
N LEU A 89 -2.21 6.02 -28.22
CA LEU A 89 -1.86 6.26 -29.62
C LEU A 89 -1.40 7.71 -29.83
N TYR A 90 -2.20 8.69 -29.36
CA TYR A 90 -1.84 10.10 -29.47
C TYR A 90 -0.55 10.42 -28.72
N SER A 91 -0.34 9.79 -27.56
CA SER A 91 0.90 9.98 -26.80
C SER A 91 2.11 9.39 -27.51
N ALA A 92 1.98 8.20 -28.11
CA ALA A 92 3.05 7.58 -28.89
C ALA A 92 3.41 8.39 -30.13
N LEU A 93 2.41 8.90 -30.86
CA LEU A 93 2.62 9.80 -32.00
C LEU A 93 3.31 11.10 -31.57
N ALA A 94 2.86 11.73 -30.48
CA ALA A 94 3.47 12.95 -29.96
C ALA A 94 4.93 12.73 -29.55
N VAL A 95 5.24 11.65 -28.84
CA VAL A 95 6.62 11.28 -28.49
C VAL A 95 7.47 11.07 -29.74
N GLY A 96 6.94 10.40 -30.77
CA GLY A 96 7.62 10.22 -32.04
C GLY A 96 7.94 11.54 -32.74
N VAL A 97 6.94 12.43 -32.87
CA VAL A 97 7.09 13.75 -33.50
C VAL A 97 8.09 14.61 -32.76
N ILE A 98 8.01 14.69 -31.43
CA ILE A 98 8.95 15.46 -30.60
C ILE A 98 10.38 14.91 -30.79
N THR A 99 10.55 13.60 -30.70
CA THR A 99 11.86 12.95 -30.80
C THR A 99 12.48 13.17 -32.18
N VAL A 100 11.73 12.96 -33.25
CA VAL A 100 12.21 13.16 -34.63
C VAL A 100 12.54 14.63 -34.87
N SER A 101 11.68 15.56 -34.44
CA SER A 101 11.92 16.99 -34.61
C SER A 101 13.18 17.45 -33.90
N LEU A 102 13.38 17.07 -32.63
CA LEU A 102 14.58 17.39 -31.87
C LEU A 102 15.83 16.72 -32.44
N PHE A 103 15.71 15.50 -32.95
CA PHE A 103 16.80 14.84 -33.64
C PHE A 103 17.19 15.56 -34.92
N LEU A 104 16.24 15.98 -35.76
CA LEU A 104 16.52 16.77 -36.97
C LEU A 104 17.13 18.14 -36.62
N LEU A 105 16.68 18.76 -35.53
CA LEU A 105 17.20 20.03 -35.03
C LEU A 105 18.51 19.92 -34.25
N ARG A 106 19.05 18.71 -34.01
CA ARG A 106 20.20 18.47 -33.10
C ARG A 106 21.45 19.28 -33.42
N ARG A 107 21.66 19.66 -34.68
CA ARG A 107 22.80 20.50 -35.10
C ARG A 107 22.60 21.98 -34.77
N ARG A 108 21.35 22.46 -34.75
CA ARG A 108 21.00 23.86 -34.43
C ARG A 108 20.68 24.03 -32.94
N TRP A 109 20.04 23.04 -32.33
CA TRP A 109 19.60 23.08 -30.93
C TRP A 109 19.92 21.77 -30.21
N PRO A 110 21.22 21.46 -29.97
CA PRO A 110 21.62 20.24 -29.27
C PRO A 110 21.07 20.17 -27.83
N ALA A 111 20.85 21.33 -27.19
CA ALA A 111 20.31 21.42 -25.84
C ALA A 111 18.89 20.87 -25.73
N GLY A 112 18.03 21.08 -26.74
CA GLY A 112 16.67 20.53 -26.74
C GLY A 112 16.65 19.00 -26.80
N LEU A 113 17.47 18.41 -27.67
CA LEU A 113 17.62 16.96 -27.74
C LEU A 113 18.21 16.38 -26.45
N ALA A 114 19.20 17.04 -25.85
CA ALA A 114 19.79 16.63 -24.58
C ALA A 114 18.76 16.68 -23.45
N ALA A 115 17.99 17.76 -23.32
CA ALA A 115 16.95 17.89 -22.30
C ALA A 115 15.86 16.81 -22.46
N TRP A 116 15.44 16.52 -23.70
CA TRP A 116 14.47 15.46 -23.99
C TRP A 116 15.01 14.07 -23.65
N ALA A 117 16.27 13.77 -24.00
CA ALA A 117 16.90 12.50 -23.66
C ALA A 117 17.04 12.33 -22.14
N CYS A 118 17.49 13.36 -21.43
CA CYS A 118 17.56 13.37 -19.97
C CYS A 118 16.18 13.19 -19.34
N TYR A 119 15.16 13.85 -19.87
CA TYR A 119 13.77 13.72 -19.43
C TYR A 119 13.24 12.29 -19.54
N ALA A 120 13.43 11.66 -20.70
CA ALA A 120 13.02 10.28 -20.89
C ALA A 120 13.78 9.31 -19.97
N LEU A 121 15.09 9.53 -19.80
CA LEU A 121 15.95 8.70 -18.96
C LEU A 121 15.57 8.79 -17.47
N ILE A 122 15.37 10.01 -16.96
CA ILE A 122 15.02 10.24 -15.55
C ILE A 122 13.65 9.66 -15.22
N LEU A 123 12.69 9.73 -16.15
CA LEU A 123 11.37 9.16 -15.95
C LEU A 123 11.31 7.64 -16.17
N MET A 124 12.33 7.03 -16.76
CA MET A 124 12.35 5.60 -17.09
C MET A 124 11.95 4.68 -15.91
N PRO A 125 12.46 4.85 -14.67
CA PRO A 125 12.11 3.98 -13.54
C PRO A 125 10.67 4.11 -13.04
N VAL A 126 10.02 5.23 -13.35
CA VAL A 126 8.63 5.54 -12.96
C VAL A 126 7.70 5.58 -14.19
N SER A 127 8.23 5.15 -15.34
CA SER A 127 7.52 4.97 -16.59
C SER A 127 7.04 3.52 -16.71
N GLY A 128 6.10 3.27 -17.61
CA GLY A 128 5.56 1.93 -17.84
C GLY A 128 6.59 0.83 -18.14
N LEU A 129 7.83 1.17 -18.51
CA LEU A 129 8.92 0.19 -18.69
C LEU A 129 9.22 -0.57 -17.41
N VAL A 130 9.38 0.15 -16.28
CA VAL A 130 9.61 -0.43 -14.96
C VAL A 130 8.32 -0.25 -14.14
N GLN A 131 7.27 -0.98 -14.52
CA GLN A 131 5.96 -0.84 -13.90
C GLN A 131 5.95 -1.27 -12.43
N ASN A 132 6.00 -0.28 -11.55
CA ASN A 132 5.93 -0.43 -10.09
C ASN A 132 4.58 0.08 -9.57
N GLY A 133 3.86 -0.79 -8.85
CA GLY A 133 2.61 -0.45 -8.21
C GLY A 133 1.41 -0.37 -9.16
N PRO A 134 0.25 0.04 -8.62
CA PRO A 134 -1.01 0.06 -9.35
C PRO A 134 -1.23 1.33 -10.19
N GLN A 135 -0.24 2.20 -10.34
CA GLN A 135 -0.40 3.49 -11.02
C GLN A 135 0.07 3.46 -12.48
N ILE A 136 -0.65 4.17 -13.36
CA ILE A 136 -0.17 4.47 -14.71
C ILE A 136 0.85 5.61 -14.70
N THR A 137 0.57 6.62 -13.87
CA THR A 137 1.36 7.82 -13.58
C THR A 137 0.99 8.31 -12.18
N ALA A 138 1.81 9.13 -11.54
CA ALA A 138 1.48 9.72 -10.24
C ALA A 138 2.13 11.08 -10.07
N ASP A 139 1.40 12.03 -9.47
CA ASP A 139 1.89 13.41 -9.34
C ASP A 139 3.13 13.51 -8.45
N ARG A 140 3.34 12.55 -7.53
CA ARG A 140 4.54 12.46 -6.69
C ARG A 140 5.83 12.31 -7.50
N TYR A 141 5.76 11.96 -8.78
CA TYR A 141 6.93 11.88 -9.66
C TYR A 141 7.17 13.16 -10.47
N SER A 142 6.33 14.19 -10.31
CA SER A 142 6.45 15.43 -11.09
C SER A 142 7.75 16.22 -10.80
N TYR A 143 8.39 15.97 -9.66
CA TYR A 143 9.71 16.54 -9.38
C TYR A 143 10.80 15.99 -10.30
N LEU A 144 10.64 14.76 -10.81
CA LEU A 144 11.57 14.16 -11.77
C LEU A 144 11.37 14.77 -13.16
N SER A 145 10.11 14.96 -13.54
CA SER A 145 9.75 15.46 -14.87
C SER A 145 10.18 16.90 -15.11
N CYS A 146 10.19 17.76 -14.08
CA CYS A 146 10.49 19.18 -14.25
C CYS A 146 11.99 19.51 -14.36
N LEU A 147 12.89 18.65 -13.86
CA LEU A 147 14.32 18.95 -13.75
C LEU A 147 15.00 19.33 -15.08
N PRO A 148 14.87 18.56 -16.18
CA PRO A 148 15.56 18.88 -17.44
C PRO A 148 15.03 20.17 -18.07
N TRP A 149 13.74 20.43 -17.92
CA TRP A 149 13.09 21.63 -18.45
C TRP A 149 13.45 22.87 -17.64
N ALA A 150 13.47 22.77 -16.31
CA ALA A 150 13.91 23.84 -15.43
C ALA A 150 15.37 24.24 -15.72
N LEU A 151 16.25 23.24 -15.93
CA LEU A 151 17.64 23.49 -16.30
C LEU A 151 17.77 24.17 -17.67
N LEU A 152 17.01 23.70 -18.67
CA LEU A 152 17.01 24.28 -20.02
C LEU A 152 16.50 25.73 -20.00
N ILE A 153 15.42 26.01 -19.27
CA ILE A 153 14.86 27.35 -19.09
C ILE A 153 15.87 28.25 -18.37
N GLY A 154 16.46 27.78 -17.27
CA GLY A 154 17.47 28.53 -16.52
C GLY A 154 18.69 28.89 -17.37
N ALA A 155 19.21 27.93 -18.14
CA ALA A 155 20.31 28.17 -19.08
C ALA A 155 19.93 29.19 -20.16
N GLY A 156 18.71 29.11 -20.68
CA GLY A 156 18.18 30.10 -21.64
C GLY A 156 18.10 31.50 -21.05
N LEU A 157 17.61 31.65 -19.82
CA LEU A 157 17.55 32.93 -19.11
C LEU A 157 18.94 33.53 -18.88
N VAL A 158 19.90 32.70 -18.46
CA VAL A 158 21.31 33.14 -18.29
C VAL A 158 21.92 33.57 -19.62
N ALA A 159 21.66 32.84 -20.71
CA ALA A 159 22.15 33.21 -22.03
C ALA A 159 21.57 34.53 -22.52
N VAL A 160 20.27 34.77 -22.33
CA VAL A 160 19.60 36.04 -22.66
C VAL A 160 20.15 37.20 -21.84
N ALA A 161 20.37 36.99 -20.53
CA ALA A 161 20.95 38.00 -19.65
C ALA A 161 22.41 38.32 -20.04
N ALA A 162 23.22 37.30 -20.31
CA ALA A 162 24.63 37.46 -20.72
C ALA A 162 24.75 38.18 -22.07
N ALA A 163 23.84 37.92 -23.01
CA ALA A 163 23.78 38.60 -24.29
C ALA A 163 23.28 40.05 -24.20
N ARG A 164 22.94 40.55 -22.99
CA ARG A 164 22.37 41.87 -22.72
C ARG A 164 21.19 42.21 -23.64
N VAL A 165 20.41 41.20 -24.03
CA VAL A 165 19.30 41.37 -24.99
C VAL A 165 18.15 42.18 -24.40
N VAL A 166 17.97 42.12 -23.08
CA VAL A 166 16.98 42.93 -22.36
C VAL A 166 17.65 44.20 -21.86
N THR A 167 17.75 45.21 -22.73
CA THR A 167 18.13 46.58 -22.37
C THR A 167 16.93 47.47 -22.04
N ASP A 168 15.73 47.09 -22.49
CA ASP A 168 14.49 47.82 -22.24
C ASP A 168 13.92 47.52 -20.84
N SER A 169 13.89 48.56 -20.00
CA SER A 169 13.30 48.53 -18.65
C SER A 169 11.83 48.07 -18.62
N ARG A 170 11.04 48.33 -19.67
CA ARG A 170 9.63 47.90 -19.73
C ARG A 170 9.52 46.40 -19.96
N LEU A 171 10.31 45.86 -20.88
CA LEU A 171 10.37 44.42 -21.13
C LEU A 171 10.87 43.67 -19.89
N ALA A 172 11.90 44.20 -19.22
CA ALA A 172 12.40 43.63 -17.97
C ALA A 172 11.31 43.60 -16.87
N ALA A 173 10.56 44.69 -16.70
CA ALA A 173 9.46 44.76 -15.75
C ALA A 173 8.33 43.78 -16.09
N LEU A 174 7.97 43.63 -17.38
CA LEU A 174 6.97 42.65 -17.83
C LEU A 174 7.41 41.21 -17.57
N LEU A 175 8.67 40.88 -17.86
CA LEU A 175 9.23 39.55 -17.60
C LEU A 175 9.29 39.24 -16.11
N LEU A 176 9.70 40.21 -15.29
CA LEU A 176 9.70 40.07 -13.83
C LEU A 176 8.28 39.91 -13.29
N GLY A 177 7.32 40.71 -13.77
CA GLY A 177 5.92 40.59 -13.43
C GLY A 177 5.35 39.22 -13.78
N ALA A 178 5.63 38.72 -14.99
CA ALA A 178 5.22 37.38 -15.41
C ALA A 178 5.85 36.28 -14.55
N ALA A 179 7.13 36.41 -14.19
CA ALA A 179 7.82 35.47 -13.30
C ALA A 179 7.19 35.47 -11.90
N CYS A 180 6.96 36.65 -11.29
CA CYS A 180 6.31 36.77 -10.00
C CYS A 180 4.89 36.20 -10.01
N LEU A 181 4.11 36.47 -11.05
CA LEU A 181 2.77 35.90 -11.23
C LEU A 181 2.83 34.37 -11.36
N GLY A 182 3.76 33.84 -12.15
CA GLY A 182 3.97 32.41 -12.31
C GLY A 182 4.34 31.72 -11.00
N THR A 183 5.29 32.29 -10.24
CA THR A 183 5.67 31.78 -8.92
C THR A 183 4.53 31.87 -7.91
N GLY A 184 3.78 32.99 -7.89
CA GLY A 184 2.61 33.16 -7.03
C GLY A 184 1.51 32.14 -7.34
N ALA A 185 1.23 31.89 -8.62
CA ALA A 185 0.28 30.86 -9.05
C ALA A 185 0.75 29.46 -8.65
N ALA A 186 2.03 29.13 -8.87
CA ALA A 186 2.60 27.85 -8.44
C ALA A 186 2.51 27.67 -6.92
N ALA A 187 2.83 28.70 -6.13
CA ALA A 187 2.73 28.67 -4.67
C ALA A 187 1.27 28.45 -4.21
N ALA A 188 0.30 29.11 -4.84
CA ALA A 188 -1.12 28.91 -4.55
C ALA A 188 -1.59 27.49 -4.88
N LEU A 189 -1.19 26.95 -6.04
CA LEU A 189 -1.48 25.57 -6.43
C LEU A 189 -0.83 24.56 -5.47
N THR A 190 0.42 24.79 -5.07
CA THR A 190 1.12 23.96 -4.08
C THR A 190 0.40 23.98 -2.74
N HIS A 191 0.00 25.16 -2.24
CA HIS A 191 -0.76 25.27 -0.99
C HIS A 191 -2.10 24.51 -1.07
N SER A 192 -2.82 24.63 -2.17
CA SER A 192 -4.05 23.86 -2.41
C SER A 192 -3.77 22.35 -2.43
N GLN A 193 -2.67 21.94 -3.06
CA GLN A 193 -2.29 20.54 -3.14
C GLN A 193 -1.92 19.98 -1.77
N SER A 194 -1.20 20.72 -0.93
CA SER A 194 -0.83 20.28 0.42
C SER A 194 -2.04 19.93 1.30
N LYS A 195 -3.18 20.62 1.12
CA LYS A 195 -4.43 20.27 1.83
C LYS A 195 -4.95 18.89 1.43
N ILE A 196 -4.79 18.49 0.17
CA ILE A 196 -5.18 17.15 -0.31
C ILE A 196 -4.30 16.07 0.32
N TRP A 197 -3.00 16.33 0.48
CA TRP A 197 -2.04 15.38 1.04
C TRP A 197 -2.02 15.34 2.58
N GLN A 198 -2.84 16.16 3.25
CA GLN A 198 -2.82 16.31 4.70
C GLN A 198 -3.23 15.03 5.45
N ASP A 199 -4.22 14.30 4.93
CA ASP A 199 -4.75 13.10 5.56
C ASP A 199 -5.29 12.11 4.52
N SER A 200 -5.48 10.86 4.94
CA SER A 200 -5.93 9.77 4.07
C SER A 200 -7.30 10.03 3.45
N VAL A 201 -8.26 10.62 4.17
CA VAL A 201 -9.60 10.87 3.64
C VAL A 201 -9.53 11.93 2.54
N SER A 202 -8.88 13.06 2.79
CA SER A 202 -8.71 14.12 1.78
C SER A 202 -7.98 13.60 0.54
N LEU A 203 -6.92 12.82 0.74
CA LEU A 203 -6.10 12.25 -0.33
C LEU A 203 -6.92 11.29 -1.20
N TRP A 204 -7.58 10.31 -0.59
CA TRP A 204 -8.33 9.31 -1.36
C TRP A 204 -9.65 9.83 -1.90
N THR A 205 -10.27 10.81 -1.24
CA THR A 205 -11.42 11.54 -1.78
C THR A 205 -11.05 12.23 -3.07
N ARG A 206 -9.87 12.88 -3.14
CA ARG A 206 -9.39 13.48 -4.38
C ARG A 206 -9.14 12.44 -5.46
N ALA A 207 -8.52 11.31 -5.12
CA ALA A 207 -8.26 10.24 -6.08
C ALA A 207 -9.56 9.69 -6.70
N VAL A 208 -10.57 9.42 -5.87
CA VAL A 208 -11.90 8.95 -6.31
C VAL A 208 -12.66 10.05 -7.07
N ALA A 209 -12.47 11.33 -6.75
CA ALA A 209 -13.09 12.41 -7.51
C ALA A 209 -12.52 12.54 -8.94
N VAL A 210 -11.24 12.22 -9.13
CA VAL A 210 -10.59 12.21 -10.45
C VAL A 210 -10.92 10.92 -11.21
N GLU A 211 -10.94 9.78 -10.52
CA GLU A 211 -11.27 8.48 -11.11
C GLU A 211 -12.31 7.74 -10.23
N PRO A 212 -13.62 7.94 -10.46
CA PRO A 212 -14.67 7.37 -9.62
C PRO A 212 -14.69 5.85 -9.56
N ARG A 213 -14.17 5.18 -10.60
CA ARG A 213 -14.10 3.72 -10.72
C ARG A 213 -12.77 3.14 -10.23
N SER A 214 -11.90 3.96 -9.64
CA SER A 214 -10.62 3.51 -9.09
C SER A 214 -10.83 2.45 -8.01
N ILE A 215 -10.33 1.23 -8.24
CA ILE A 215 -10.40 0.12 -7.29
C ILE A 215 -9.56 0.49 -6.06
N VAL A 216 -8.34 0.99 -6.28
CA VAL A 216 -7.39 1.35 -5.22
C VAL A 216 -7.84 2.59 -4.45
N GLY A 217 -8.38 3.59 -5.15
CA GLY A 217 -8.89 4.81 -4.54
C GLY A 217 -10.08 4.53 -3.63
N ASN A 218 -11.08 3.78 -4.11
CA ASN A 218 -12.24 3.40 -3.31
C ASN A 218 -11.84 2.46 -2.16
N LEU A 219 -10.96 1.49 -2.38
CA LEU A 219 -10.47 0.61 -1.31
C LEU A 219 -9.83 1.41 -0.16
N ASN A 220 -8.92 2.32 -0.49
CA ASN A 220 -8.19 3.07 0.53
C ASN A 220 -9.05 4.16 1.20
N LEU A 221 -9.98 4.77 0.47
CA LEU A 221 -10.97 5.68 1.08
C LEU A 221 -11.88 4.92 2.06
N GLY A 222 -12.33 3.72 1.67
CA GLY A 222 -13.08 2.83 2.56
C GLY A 222 -12.28 2.48 3.82
N ARG A 223 -10.98 2.17 3.67
CA ARG A 223 -10.06 1.90 4.79
C ARG A 223 -9.89 3.12 5.70
N ALA A 224 -9.79 4.32 5.15
CA ALA A 224 -9.70 5.53 5.94
C ALA A 224 -10.96 5.74 6.79
N TYR A 225 -12.15 5.57 6.21
CA TYR A 225 -13.41 5.63 6.96
C TYR A 225 -13.55 4.51 8.00
N TYR A 226 -13.10 3.30 7.68
CA TYR A 226 -13.07 2.20 8.64
C TYR A 226 -12.16 2.53 9.83
N LEU A 227 -10.98 3.11 9.64
CA LEU A 227 -10.13 3.50 10.77
C LEU A 227 -10.75 4.61 11.64
N MET A 228 -11.65 5.43 11.07
CA MET A 228 -12.41 6.45 11.79
C MET A 228 -13.71 5.92 12.45
N GLY A 229 -13.99 4.61 12.37
CA GLY A 229 -15.23 4.03 12.89
C GLY A 229 -16.49 4.32 12.06
N ARG A 230 -16.34 4.88 10.85
CA ARG A 230 -17.46 5.17 9.94
C ARG A 230 -17.74 3.98 9.02
N ASP A 231 -18.30 2.92 9.59
CA ASP A 231 -18.45 1.62 8.92
C ASP A 231 -19.32 1.64 7.66
N ASP A 232 -20.45 2.36 7.68
CA ASP A 232 -21.34 2.41 6.51
C ASP A 232 -20.69 3.11 5.30
N LEU A 233 -19.94 4.20 5.54
CA LEU A 233 -19.16 4.87 4.50
C LEU A 233 -18.03 3.98 3.99
N ALA A 234 -17.36 3.25 4.90
CA ALA A 234 -16.33 2.28 4.52
C ALA A 234 -16.91 1.21 3.58
N ALA A 235 -18.06 0.63 3.97
CA ALA A 235 -18.75 -0.38 3.21
C ALA A 235 -19.18 0.11 1.82
N GLU A 236 -19.67 1.35 1.69
CA GLU A 236 -20.02 1.94 0.41
C GLU A 236 -18.82 1.95 -0.55
N HIS A 237 -17.68 2.45 -0.09
CA HIS A 237 -16.48 2.51 -0.93
C HIS A 237 -15.90 1.13 -1.25
N TYR A 238 -15.93 0.18 -0.31
CA TYR A 238 -15.55 -1.20 -0.62
C TYR A 238 -16.49 -1.82 -1.68
N ARG A 239 -17.80 -1.55 -1.64
CA ARG A 239 -18.73 -2.00 -2.68
C ARG A 239 -18.42 -1.37 -4.03
N ARG A 240 -18.06 -0.08 -4.10
CA ARG A 240 -17.63 0.57 -5.36
C ARG A 240 -16.35 -0.08 -5.93
N SER A 241 -15.40 -0.42 -5.06
CA SER A 241 -14.21 -1.20 -5.45
C SER A 241 -14.60 -2.58 -6.04
N LEU A 242 -15.58 -3.26 -5.43
CA LEU A 242 -16.12 -4.54 -5.93
C LEU A 242 -16.97 -4.42 -7.19
N GLN A 243 -17.63 -3.28 -7.45
CA GLN A 243 -18.31 -3.03 -8.72
C GLN A 243 -17.30 -2.98 -9.88
N ALA A 244 -16.12 -2.41 -9.64
CA ALA A 244 -15.05 -2.38 -10.63
C ALA A 244 -14.32 -3.74 -10.75
N LYS A 245 -14.13 -4.46 -9.64
CA LYS A 245 -13.57 -5.82 -9.64
C LYS A 245 -14.27 -6.73 -8.60
N PRO A 246 -15.25 -7.55 -9.02
CA PRO A 246 -16.05 -8.37 -8.10
C PRO A 246 -15.27 -9.39 -7.26
N THR A 247 -14.09 -9.79 -7.72
CA THR A 247 -13.18 -10.74 -7.08
C THR A 247 -12.01 -10.06 -6.38
N HIS A 248 -12.10 -8.76 -6.07
CA HIS A 248 -11.03 -8.06 -5.36
C HIS A 248 -10.97 -8.50 -3.89
N LEU A 249 -10.03 -9.40 -3.58
CA LEU A 249 -9.91 -10.07 -2.27
C LEU A 249 -9.90 -9.09 -1.10
N GLU A 250 -9.03 -8.07 -1.14
CA GLU A 250 -8.90 -7.12 -0.03
C GLU A 250 -10.18 -6.30 0.17
N ALA A 251 -10.93 -6.01 -0.89
CA ALA A 251 -12.21 -5.32 -0.77
C ALA A 251 -13.30 -6.22 -0.17
N LEU A 252 -13.34 -7.52 -0.54
CA LEU A 252 -14.25 -8.50 0.06
C LEU A 252 -13.96 -8.65 1.57
N PHE A 253 -12.70 -8.85 1.93
CA PHE A 253 -12.30 -9.02 3.32
C PHE A 253 -12.56 -7.77 4.17
N ASN A 254 -12.22 -6.58 3.66
CA ASN A 254 -12.44 -5.34 4.40
C ASN A 254 -13.93 -4.98 4.49
N LEU A 255 -14.74 -5.31 3.47
CA LEU A 255 -16.19 -5.18 3.54
C LEU A 255 -16.78 -6.12 4.60
N ALA A 256 -16.29 -7.35 4.71
CA ALA A 256 -16.69 -8.27 5.77
C ALA A 256 -16.36 -7.71 7.16
N ASN A 257 -15.16 -7.16 7.36
CA ASN A 257 -14.77 -6.51 8.62
C ASN A 257 -15.68 -5.33 8.96
N ALA A 258 -15.98 -4.46 7.98
CA ALA A 258 -16.89 -3.32 8.14
C ALA A 258 -18.31 -3.78 8.50
N MET A 259 -18.84 -4.82 7.83
CA MET A 259 -20.16 -5.38 8.16
C MET A 259 -20.20 -5.94 9.57
N ASN A 260 -19.15 -6.66 10.00
CA ASN A 260 -19.10 -7.20 11.35
C ASN A 260 -19.13 -6.09 12.41
N ARG A 261 -18.29 -5.06 12.24
CA ARG A 261 -18.23 -3.95 13.19
C ARG A 261 -19.49 -3.08 13.18
N ALA A 262 -20.16 -2.97 12.04
CA ALA A 262 -21.48 -2.35 11.91
C ALA A 262 -22.64 -3.18 12.52
N GLY A 263 -22.36 -4.29 13.20
CA GLY A 263 -23.39 -5.13 13.82
C GLY A 263 -24.18 -5.99 12.81
N ARG A 264 -23.60 -6.27 11.63
CA ARG A 264 -24.21 -7.09 10.57
C ARG A 264 -23.40 -8.38 10.32
N PRO A 265 -23.28 -9.28 11.32
CA PRO A 265 -22.39 -10.43 11.24
C PRO A 265 -22.79 -11.46 10.19
N GLY A 266 -24.09 -11.58 9.86
CA GLY A 266 -24.56 -12.45 8.77
C GLY A 266 -23.98 -12.05 7.39
N LEU A 267 -23.96 -10.74 7.09
CA LEU A 267 -23.32 -10.23 5.87
C LEU A 267 -21.81 -10.39 5.93
N ALA A 268 -21.19 -10.23 7.11
CA ALA A 268 -19.76 -10.45 7.28
C ALA A 268 -19.36 -11.89 6.90
N ILE A 269 -20.12 -12.88 7.36
CA ILE A 269 -19.90 -14.30 7.01
C ILE A 269 -19.96 -14.52 5.49
N GLU A 270 -20.96 -13.95 4.81
CA GLU A 270 -21.08 -14.07 3.35
C GLU A 270 -19.83 -13.52 2.65
N TYR A 271 -19.39 -12.31 3.01
CA TYR A 271 -18.22 -11.69 2.39
C TYR A 271 -16.90 -12.38 2.74
N TYR A 272 -16.73 -12.92 3.96
CA TYR A 272 -15.57 -13.75 4.29
C TYR A 272 -15.54 -15.03 3.45
N ARG A 273 -16.68 -15.72 3.28
CA ARG A 273 -16.78 -16.90 2.42
C ARG A 273 -16.44 -16.57 0.97
N ARG A 274 -16.92 -15.43 0.46
CA ARG A 274 -16.55 -14.94 -0.89
C ARG A 274 -15.06 -14.65 -1.01
N ALA A 275 -14.43 -14.07 0.02
CA ALA A 275 -12.98 -13.86 0.04
C ALA A 275 -12.22 -15.21 -0.03
N LEU A 276 -12.69 -16.22 0.71
CA LEU A 276 -12.11 -17.58 0.69
C LEU A 276 -12.33 -18.33 -0.63
N LEU A 277 -13.39 -18.03 -1.38
CA LEU A 277 -13.56 -18.54 -2.74
C LEU A 277 -12.52 -17.96 -3.71
N VAL A 278 -12.10 -16.70 -3.50
CA VAL A 278 -11.06 -16.05 -4.30
C VAL A 278 -9.67 -16.55 -3.91
N GLU A 279 -9.38 -16.62 -2.60
CA GLU A 279 -8.12 -17.11 -2.08
C GLU A 279 -8.35 -18.12 -0.94
N PRO A 280 -8.37 -19.44 -1.25
CA PRO A 280 -8.59 -20.49 -0.25
C PRO A 280 -7.50 -20.59 0.82
N GLY A 281 -6.34 -19.95 0.62
CA GLY A 281 -5.22 -19.91 1.58
C GLY A 281 -5.23 -18.69 2.51
N TYR A 282 -6.30 -17.89 2.51
CA TYR A 282 -6.31 -16.61 3.21
C TYR A 282 -6.65 -16.77 4.71
N ALA A 283 -5.62 -17.10 5.51
CA ALA A 283 -5.73 -17.40 6.95
C ALA A 283 -6.51 -16.34 7.76
N SER A 284 -6.33 -15.05 7.44
CA SER A 284 -7.04 -13.95 8.12
C SER A 284 -8.56 -14.01 7.93
N ALA A 285 -9.05 -14.43 6.76
CA ALA A 285 -10.49 -14.60 6.53
C ALA A 285 -11.05 -15.78 7.30
N TYR A 286 -10.34 -16.92 7.36
CA TYR A 286 -10.74 -18.04 8.22
C TYR A 286 -10.81 -17.65 9.69
N MET A 287 -9.80 -16.94 10.20
CA MET A 287 -9.77 -16.51 11.59
C MET A 287 -10.96 -15.58 11.91
N ASN A 288 -11.19 -14.54 11.11
CA ASN A 288 -12.27 -13.60 11.37
C ASN A 288 -13.65 -14.26 11.17
N LEU A 289 -13.81 -15.14 10.17
CA LEU A 289 -15.02 -15.93 10.00
C LEU A 289 -15.30 -16.79 11.23
N GLY A 290 -14.28 -17.50 11.74
CA GLY A 290 -14.41 -18.32 12.94
C GLY A 290 -14.78 -17.52 14.17
N LEU A 291 -14.19 -16.33 14.36
CA LEU A 291 -14.55 -15.43 15.47
C LEU A 291 -15.99 -14.95 15.39
N VAL A 292 -16.46 -14.56 14.20
CA VAL A 292 -17.85 -14.12 14.01
C VAL A 292 -18.83 -15.27 14.21
N GLN A 293 -18.50 -16.48 13.77
CA GLN A 293 -19.33 -17.66 14.01
C GLN A 293 -19.37 -18.04 15.50
N TYR A 294 -18.23 -17.90 16.19
CA TYR A 294 -18.15 -18.18 17.62
C TYR A 294 -19.07 -17.24 18.41
N SER A 295 -19.05 -15.94 18.11
CA SER A 295 -19.93 -14.96 18.79
C SER A 295 -21.41 -15.14 18.48
N LEU A 296 -21.75 -15.80 17.37
CA LEU A 296 -23.13 -16.17 17.02
C LEU A 296 -23.56 -17.55 17.58
N GLY A 297 -22.69 -18.25 18.32
CA GLY A 297 -22.99 -19.57 18.88
C GLY A 297 -22.78 -20.74 17.91
N HIS A 298 -22.30 -20.49 16.69
CA HIS A 298 -21.96 -21.54 15.73
C HIS A 298 -20.57 -22.13 16.03
N HIS A 299 -20.40 -22.70 17.23
CA HIS A 299 -19.09 -23.08 17.78
C HIS A 299 -18.37 -24.18 16.99
N ALA A 300 -19.11 -25.17 16.46
CA ALA A 300 -18.51 -26.24 15.66
C ALA A 300 -17.85 -25.70 14.39
N ASP A 301 -18.59 -24.87 13.62
CA ASP A 301 -18.06 -24.21 12.42
C ASP A 301 -16.90 -23.27 12.75
N ALA A 302 -17.01 -22.54 13.87
CA ALA A 302 -15.97 -21.64 14.34
C ALA A 302 -14.64 -22.37 14.59
N LEU A 303 -14.68 -23.52 15.27
CA LEU A 303 -13.49 -24.33 15.53
C LEU A 303 -12.86 -24.88 14.24
N VAL A 304 -13.67 -25.29 13.26
CA VAL A 304 -13.16 -25.72 11.95
C VAL A 304 -12.37 -24.58 11.29
N ASN A 305 -12.95 -23.38 11.23
CA ASN A 305 -12.30 -22.23 10.61
C ASN A 305 -11.06 -21.75 11.38
N LEU A 306 -11.09 -21.76 12.71
CA LEU A 306 -9.93 -21.41 13.54
C LEU A 306 -8.77 -22.43 13.39
N ARG A 307 -9.09 -23.73 13.28
CA ARG A 307 -8.09 -24.77 12.97
C ARG A 307 -7.45 -24.56 11.61
N GLU A 308 -8.23 -24.28 10.57
CA GLU A 308 -7.67 -24.00 9.25
C GLU A 308 -6.82 -22.73 9.23
N ALA A 309 -7.23 -21.67 9.93
CA ALA A 309 -6.40 -20.47 10.08
C ALA A 309 -5.05 -20.78 10.73
N ALA A 310 -5.03 -21.53 11.83
CA ALA A 310 -3.80 -21.92 12.52
C ALA A 310 -2.90 -22.84 11.67
N ARG A 311 -3.50 -23.77 10.91
CA ARG A 311 -2.81 -24.65 9.97
C ARG A 311 -2.12 -23.84 8.86
N LEU A 312 -2.84 -22.89 8.25
CA LEU A 312 -2.31 -22.04 7.18
C LEU A 312 -1.18 -21.14 7.68
N GLU A 313 -1.29 -20.59 8.89
CA GLU A 313 -0.19 -19.83 9.50
C GLU A 313 1.07 -20.69 9.70
N LEU A 314 0.92 -21.94 10.16
CA LEU A 314 2.06 -22.85 10.35
C LEU A 314 2.77 -23.20 9.04
N SER A 315 2.06 -23.12 7.91
CA SER A 315 2.66 -23.34 6.59
C SER A 315 3.46 -22.15 6.06
N LYS A 316 3.37 -20.97 6.71
CA LYS A 316 4.12 -19.77 6.28
C LYS A 316 5.57 -19.84 6.73
N ILE A 317 6.48 -19.54 5.79
CA ILE A 317 7.93 -19.52 6.00
C ILE A 317 8.39 -18.29 6.80
N LYS A 318 7.57 -17.22 6.84
CA LYS A 318 7.87 -15.94 7.51
C LYS A 318 6.89 -15.68 8.66
N ALA A 319 7.35 -14.93 9.66
CA ALA A 319 6.65 -14.42 10.86
C ALA A 319 5.21 -14.94 11.05
N LEU A 320 5.05 -15.91 11.96
CA LEU A 320 3.75 -16.52 12.27
C LEU A 320 2.81 -15.50 12.95
N ASN A 321 1.57 -15.44 12.47
CA ASN A 321 0.52 -14.78 13.23
C ASN A 321 0.05 -15.70 14.38
N ILE A 322 0.15 -15.19 15.61
CA ILE A 322 -0.16 -15.95 16.83
C ILE A 322 -1.67 -15.98 17.10
N HIS A 323 -2.43 -15.03 16.57
CA HIS A 323 -3.86 -14.86 16.88
C HIS A 323 -4.71 -16.10 16.57
N PRO A 324 -4.56 -16.82 15.44
CA PRO A 324 -5.32 -18.05 15.19
C PRO A 324 -5.09 -19.13 16.25
N PHE A 325 -3.86 -19.31 16.72
CA PHE A 325 -3.52 -20.29 17.76
C PHE A 325 -4.17 -19.92 19.09
N ASN A 326 -4.07 -18.65 19.50
CA ASN A 326 -4.68 -18.16 20.71
C ASN A 326 -6.21 -18.31 20.69
N ASN A 327 -6.85 -17.92 19.59
CA ASN A 327 -8.30 -17.98 19.46
C ASN A 327 -8.81 -19.43 19.42
N LEU A 328 -8.08 -20.33 18.76
CA LEU A 328 -8.38 -21.75 18.75
C LEU A 328 -8.24 -22.38 20.15
N ALA A 329 -7.14 -22.10 20.85
CA ALA A 329 -6.91 -22.61 22.20
C ALA A 329 -7.97 -22.10 23.19
N TRP A 330 -8.33 -20.81 23.09
CA TRP A 330 -9.41 -20.22 23.87
C TRP A 330 -10.72 -20.96 23.61
N ALA A 331 -11.12 -21.09 22.34
CA ALA A 331 -12.35 -21.79 21.97
C ALA A 331 -12.39 -23.24 22.48
N LEU A 332 -11.30 -24.00 22.35
CA LEU A 332 -11.21 -25.38 22.84
C LEU A 332 -11.24 -25.48 24.38
N ALA A 333 -10.82 -24.43 25.09
CA ALA A 333 -10.82 -24.38 26.54
C ALA A 333 -12.18 -23.96 27.12
N THR A 334 -12.81 -22.93 26.53
CA THR A 334 -13.92 -22.18 27.14
C THR A 334 -15.29 -22.48 26.53
N CYS A 335 -15.36 -23.17 25.39
CA CYS A 335 -16.63 -23.40 24.68
C CYS A 335 -17.75 -23.93 25.61
N PRO A 336 -18.97 -23.39 25.52
CA PRO A 336 -20.10 -23.88 26.32
C PRO A 336 -20.38 -25.36 26.08
N ASP A 337 -20.29 -25.80 24.82
CA ASP A 337 -20.53 -27.17 24.39
C ASP A 337 -19.42 -28.11 24.87
N THR A 338 -19.78 -29.07 25.72
CA THR A 338 -18.87 -30.06 26.30
C THR A 338 -18.21 -30.96 25.25
N SER A 339 -18.90 -31.24 24.14
CA SER A 339 -18.42 -32.14 23.08
C SER A 339 -17.29 -31.52 22.24
N LEU A 340 -17.24 -30.19 22.20
CA LEU A 340 -16.28 -29.41 21.42
C LEU A 340 -15.03 -29.04 22.23
N ARG A 341 -15.07 -29.16 23.56
CA ARG A 341 -13.94 -28.84 24.44
C ARG A 341 -12.87 -29.92 24.39
N ASN A 342 -11.61 -29.50 24.36
CA ASN A 342 -10.47 -30.38 24.45
C ASN A 342 -9.33 -29.70 25.24
N GLY A 343 -9.26 -29.98 26.55
CA GLY A 343 -8.26 -29.35 27.42
C GLY A 343 -6.82 -29.70 27.06
N VAL A 344 -6.57 -30.93 26.62
CA VAL A 344 -5.23 -31.39 26.25
C VAL A 344 -4.74 -30.67 24.98
N GLU A 345 -5.59 -30.64 23.94
CA GLU A 345 -5.28 -29.91 22.70
C GLU A 345 -5.18 -28.40 22.96
N ALA A 346 -6.06 -27.82 23.78
CA ALA A 346 -6.02 -26.40 24.13
C ALA A 346 -4.69 -26.02 24.80
N VAL A 347 -4.19 -26.83 25.75
CA VAL A 347 -2.91 -26.58 26.43
C VAL A 347 -1.76 -26.62 25.42
N GLN A 348 -1.70 -27.65 24.56
CA GLN A 348 -0.66 -27.78 23.55
C GLN A 348 -0.60 -26.57 22.61
N ILE A 349 -1.76 -26.11 22.15
CA ILE A 349 -1.85 -24.96 21.24
C ILE A 349 -1.49 -23.66 21.97
N ALA A 350 -1.96 -23.46 23.20
CA ALA A 350 -1.67 -22.27 23.99
C ALA A 350 -0.18 -22.16 24.39
N GLU A 351 0.45 -23.27 24.79
CA GLU A 351 1.88 -23.32 25.08
C GLU A 351 2.70 -22.98 23.83
N ARG A 352 2.29 -23.53 22.66
CA ARG A 352 2.91 -23.20 21.38
C ARG A 352 2.77 -21.72 21.02
N ALA A 353 1.58 -21.14 21.23
CA ALA A 353 1.35 -19.72 21.00
C ALA A 353 2.27 -18.84 21.87
N CYS A 354 2.43 -19.19 23.15
CA CYS A 354 3.35 -18.51 24.06
C CYS A 354 4.81 -18.66 23.63
N ALA A 355 5.21 -19.85 23.16
CA ALA A 355 6.56 -20.10 22.66
C ALA A 355 6.89 -19.28 21.41
N ILE A 356 5.95 -19.18 20.45
CA ILE A 356 6.12 -18.38 19.23
C ILE A 356 6.24 -16.88 19.56
N ALA A 357 5.48 -16.40 20.55
CA ALA A 357 5.55 -15.00 20.97
C ALA A 357 6.93 -14.59 21.47
N GLY A 358 7.68 -15.51 22.09
CA GLY A 358 9.02 -15.28 22.65
C GLY A 358 9.08 -14.30 23.83
N ARG A 359 7.97 -13.61 24.16
CA ARG A 359 7.83 -12.71 25.31
C ARG A 359 6.50 -12.97 26.02
N PRO A 360 6.45 -12.88 27.36
CA PRO A 360 5.21 -13.03 28.10
C PRO A 360 4.20 -11.94 27.72
N ASP A 361 3.02 -12.34 27.25
CA ASP A 361 1.88 -11.47 26.99
C ASP A 361 0.71 -11.87 27.88
N ALA A 362 0.02 -10.88 28.48
CA ALA A 362 -1.07 -11.13 29.42
C ALA A 362 -2.26 -11.85 28.77
N GLY A 363 -2.57 -11.55 27.50
CA GLY A 363 -3.66 -12.20 26.77
C GLY A 363 -3.37 -13.66 26.49
N LEU A 364 -2.15 -13.97 26.00
CA LEU A 364 -1.74 -15.35 25.75
C LEU A 364 -1.70 -16.19 27.04
N LEU A 365 -1.20 -15.63 28.14
CA LEU A 365 -1.18 -16.32 29.42
C LEU A 365 -2.59 -16.52 30.01
N ASN A 366 -3.52 -15.59 29.78
CA ASN A 366 -4.91 -15.79 30.16
C ASN A 366 -5.51 -17.00 29.43
N THR A 367 -5.28 -17.13 28.12
CA THR A 367 -5.71 -18.30 27.34
C THR A 367 -5.05 -19.58 27.83
N LEU A 368 -3.75 -19.56 28.13
CA LEU A 368 -3.04 -20.71 28.67
C LEU A 368 -3.59 -21.14 30.04
N ALA A 369 -3.92 -20.17 30.91
CA ALA A 369 -4.54 -20.46 32.20
C ALA A 369 -5.93 -21.12 32.04
N ALA A 370 -6.76 -20.61 31.12
CA ALA A 370 -8.04 -21.21 30.80
C ALA A 370 -7.88 -22.66 30.27
N ALA A 371 -6.89 -22.90 29.42
CA ALA A 371 -6.56 -24.23 28.92
C ALA A 371 -6.11 -25.18 30.05
N TYR A 372 -5.24 -24.73 30.96
CA TYR A 372 -4.85 -25.52 32.13
C TYR A 372 -6.03 -25.86 33.03
N ALA A 373 -6.91 -24.90 33.31
CA ALA A 373 -8.12 -25.15 34.10
C ALA A 373 -9.02 -26.18 33.41
N GLN A 374 -9.18 -26.11 32.09
CA GLN A 374 -9.95 -27.09 31.32
C GLN A 374 -9.33 -28.49 31.32
N ALA A 375 -8.01 -28.59 31.40
CA ALA A 375 -7.29 -29.86 31.54
C ALA A 375 -7.24 -30.39 32.99
N GLY A 376 -7.90 -29.71 33.95
CA GLY A 376 -7.89 -30.07 35.37
C GLY A 376 -6.62 -29.66 36.14
N ARG A 377 -5.69 -28.94 35.49
CA ARG A 377 -4.43 -28.44 36.07
C ARG A 377 -4.63 -27.09 36.76
N PHE A 378 -5.47 -27.06 37.79
CA PHE A 378 -5.89 -25.81 38.44
C PHE A 378 -4.75 -25.02 39.10
N ASP A 379 -3.75 -25.69 39.68
CA ASP A 379 -2.60 -25.00 40.31
C ASP A 379 -1.76 -24.24 39.27
N ASP A 380 -1.56 -24.85 38.10
CA ASP A 380 -0.89 -24.22 36.96
C ASP A 380 -1.73 -23.08 36.38
N ALA A 381 -3.06 -23.25 36.32
CA ALA A 381 -3.99 -22.23 35.87
C ALA A 381 -3.93 -20.99 36.77
N VAL A 382 -4.03 -21.14 38.10
CA VAL A 382 -3.96 -20.03 39.07
C VAL A 382 -2.62 -19.30 38.98
N ARG A 383 -1.50 -20.04 38.96
CA ARG A 383 -0.15 -19.45 38.86
C ARG A 383 0.01 -18.65 37.57
N THR A 384 -0.46 -19.20 36.45
CA THR A 384 -0.37 -18.57 35.12
C THR A 384 -1.29 -17.34 35.03
N ALA A 385 -2.52 -17.43 35.52
CA ALA A 385 -3.48 -16.32 35.54
C ALA A 385 -3.01 -15.16 36.42
N ARG A 386 -2.47 -15.42 37.63
CA ARG A 386 -1.89 -14.37 38.49
C ARG A 386 -0.72 -13.65 37.81
N ARG A 387 0.13 -14.38 37.08
CA ARG A 387 1.19 -13.76 36.27
C ARG A 387 0.62 -12.90 35.14
N ALA A 388 -0.46 -13.35 34.49
CA ALA A 388 -1.15 -12.59 33.46
C ALA A 388 -1.75 -11.28 34.02
N VAL A 389 -2.35 -11.31 35.22
CA VAL A 389 -2.86 -10.11 35.92
C VAL A 389 -1.72 -9.10 36.17
N GLN A 390 -0.59 -9.56 36.71
CA GLN A 390 0.56 -8.68 36.98
C GLN A 390 1.05 -7.98 35.70
N LEU A 391 1.15 -8.72 34.59
CA LEU A 391 1.54 -8.17 33.29
C LEU A 391 0.49 -7.21 32.73
N ALA A 392 -0.79 -7.52 32.88
CA ALA A 392 -1.88 -6.63 32.43
C ALA A 392 -1.86 -5.30 33.18
N ARG A 393 -1.71 -5.32 34.51
CA ARG A 393 -1.61 -4.10 35.35
C ARG A 393 -0.33 -3.31 35.04
N ALA A 394 0.81 -3.98 34.90
CA ALA A 394 2.06 -3.32 34.50
C ALA A 394 1.96 -2.63 33.12
N ALA A 395 1.12 -3.16 32.22
CA ALA A 395 0.83 -2.56 30.92
C ALA A 395 -0.31 -1.53 30.95
N GLY A 396 -0.86 -1.17 32.12
CA GLY A 396 -1.98 -0.24 32.27
C GLY A 396 -3.33 -0.76 31.76
N LYS A 397 -3.47 -2.08 31.54
CA LYS A 397 -4.68 -2.73 31.03
C LYS A 397 -5.59 -3.21 32.16
N GLU A 398 -6.13 -2.28 32.95
CA GLU A 398 -6.94 -2.60 34.14
C GLU A 398 -8.21 -3.41 33.83
N SER A 399 -8.87 -3.15 32.70
CA SER A 399 -10.05 -3.92 32.28
C SER A 399 -9.73 -5.41 32.05
N LEU A 400 -8.60 -5.70 31.41
CA LEU A 400 -8.12 -7.05 31.19
C LEU A 400 -7.70 -7.70 32.52
N ALA A 401 -6.97 -6.98 33.37
CA ALA A 401 -6.59 -7.48 34.69
C ALA A 401 -7.80 -7.89 35.52
N GLY A 402 -8.83 -7.04 35.59
CA GLY A 402 -10.07 -7.33 36.32
C GLY A 402 -10.86 -8.51 35.73
N LEU A 403 -10.78 -8.75 34.41
CA LEU A 403 -11.37 -9.94 33.81
C LEU A 403 -10.62 -11.21 34.23
N ILE A 404 -9.28 -11.18 34.19
CA ILE A 404 -8.45 -12.32 34.57
C ILE A 404 -8.58 -12.61 36.08
N ASP A 405 -8.71 -11.59 36.93
CA ASP A 405 -8.94 -11.76 38.37
C ASP A 405 -10.22 -12.56 38.67
N ARG A 406 -11.30 -12.34 37.89
CA ARG A 406 -12.52 -13.16 38.00
C ARG A 406 -12.26 -14.62 37.62
N CYS A 407 -11.45 -14.85 36.58
CA CYS A 407 -11.03 -16.20 36.20
C CYS A 407 -10.18 -16.87 37.30
N VAL A 408 -9.30 -16.12 37.98
CA VAL A 408 -8.50 -16.64 39.10
C VAL A 408 -9.39 -17.19 40.22
N ALA A 409 -10.43 -16.45 40.62
CA ALA A 409 -11.36 -16.90 41.66
C ALA A 409 -12.09 -18.20 41.28
N LEU A 410 -12.44 -18.38 40.00
CA LEU A 410 -13.00 -19.63 39.50
C LEU A 410 -11.97 -20.76 39.57
N TYR A 411 -10.74 -20.51 39.15
CA TYR A 411 -9.70 -21.54 39.14
C TYR A 411 -9.31 -21.98 40.57
N GLU A 412 -9.32 -21.06 41.53
CA GLU A 412 -9.12 -21.37 42.97
C GLU A 412 -10.23 -22.24 43.54
N SER A 413 -11.47 -22.05 43.08
CA SER A 413 -12.60 -22.93 43.43
C SER A 413 -12.68 -24.21 42.58
N ARG A 414 -11.62 -24.52 41.80
CA ARG A 414 -11.53 -25.65 40.87
C ARG A 414 -12.64 -25.68 39.83
N GLN A 415 -13.10 -24.50 39.40
CA GLN A 415 -14.08 -24.34 38.33
C GLN A 415 -13.40 -23.75 37.09
N PRO A 416 -13.56 -24.37 35.91
CA PRO A 416 -13.08 -23.79 34.66
C PRO A 416 -13.98 -22.64 34.21
N TYR A 417 -13.39 -21.67 33.50
CA TYR A 417 -14.14 -20.56 32.91
C TYR A 417 -14.91 -21.03 31.67
N ARG A 418 -16.11 -20.49 31.49
CA ARG A 418 -17.02 -20.74 30.37
C ARG A 418 -17.54 -19.40 29.87
N GLU A 419 -17.59 -19.25 28.54
CA GLU A 419 -18.18 -18.06 27.90
C GLU A 419 -19.69 -18.14 27.76
#